data_AF-A0A2J8VTR9-F1
#
_entry.id   AF-A0A2J8VTR9-F1
#
_cell.length_a   1.000
_cell.length_b   1.000
_cell.length_c   1.000
_cell.angle_alpha   90.00
_cell.angle_beta   90.00
_cell.angle_gamma   90.00
#
_symmetry.space_group_name_H-M   'P 1'
#
loop_
_entity.id
_entity.type
_entity.pdbx_description
1 polymer ?
#
loop_
_entity_poly.entity_id
_entity_poly.type
_entity_poly.pdbx_seq_one_letter_code
_entity_poly.pdbx_strand_id
1 'polypeptide(L)'
;MESGKMASPKSMPKDAQMMAQILKDMGITEYEPRVINQMLEFAFRYVTTILDDAKIYSSHAKKATVDADDVRLAIQCRADQSFTSPPPRDFLLDIARQRNQT
;
A
#
# COMPACT_ATOMS: atom_id res chain seq x y z
N MET A 1 33.18 2.47 -11.98
CA MET A 1 32.06 3.13 -11.28
C MET A 1 31.28 3.91 -12.32
N GLU A 2 30.30 3.27 -12.93
CA GLU A 2 29.45 3.90 -13.94
C GLU A 2 28.26 4.50 -13.20
N SER A 3 28.25 5.81 -13.03
CA SER A 3 27.12 6.54 -12.47
C SER A 3 25.91 6.33 -13.38
N GLY A 4 24.94 5.54 -12.88
CA GLY A 4 23.68 5.28 -13.56
C GLY A 4 23.02 6.58 -13.98
N LYS A 5 23.00 6.82 -15.29
CA LYS A 5 22.46 8.03 -15.90
C LYS A 5 20.96 8.10 -15.59
N MET A 6 20.58 8.87 -14.57
CA MET A 6 19.18 9.13 -14.27
C MET A 6 18.54 9.79 -15.50
N ALA A 7 17.46 9.17 -15.99
CA ALA A 7 16.69 9.71 -17.09
C ALA A 7 16.19 11.12 -16.73
N SER A 8 16.33 12.06 -17.66
CA SER A 8 15.93 13.45 -17.47
C SER A 8 14.47 13.52 -16.98
N PRO A 9 14.10 14.42 -16.05
CA PRO A 9 12.74 14.48 -15.49
C PRO A 9 11.64 14.63 -16.56
N LYS A 10 11.95 15.16 -17.74
CA LYS A 10 11.04 15.26 -18.90
C LYS A 10 10.74 13.93 -19.62
N SER A 11 11.52 12.87 -19.42
CA SER A 11 11.30 11.55 -20.03
C SER A 11 10.68 10.53 -19.05
N MET A 12 10.46 10.91 -17.79
CA MET A 12 9.88 10.02 -16.80
C MET A 12 8.34 10.00 -16.91
N PRO A 13 7.69 8.83 -16.84
CA PRO A 13 6.23 8.75 -16.80
C PRO A 13 5.64 9.59 -15.66
N LYS A 14 4.43 10.12 -15.85
CA LYS A 14 3.77 10.98 -14.84
C LYS A 14 3.66 10.31 -13.47
N ASP A 15 3.32 9.03 -13.42
CA ASP A 15 3.18 8.30 -12.15
C ASP A 15 4.53 8.12 -11.43
N ALA A 16 5.62 7.96 -12.19
CA ALA A 16 6.96 7.90 -11.63
C ALA A 16 7.39 9.26 -11.03
N GLN A 17 7.01 10.37 -11.68
CA GLN A 17 7.21 11.71 -11.12
C GLN A 17 6.39 11.90 -9.82
N MET A 18 5.15 11.42 -9.78
CA MET A 18 4.34 11.47 -8.55
C MET A 18 4.94 10.63 -7.43
N MET A 19 5.43 9.43 -7.73
CA MET A 19 6.11 8.58 -6.73
C MET A 19 7.39 9.24 -6.20
N ALA A 20 8.19 9.87 -7.06
CA ALA A 20 9.35 10.65 -6.63
C ALA A 20 8.95 11.84 -5.73
N GLN A 21 7.83 12.50 -6.03
CA GLN A 21 7.31 13.59 -5.20
C GLN A 21 6.85 13.09 -3.84
N ILE A 22 6.18 11.93 -3.75
CA ILE A 22 5.79 11.30 -2.48
C ILE A 22 7.02 11.01 -1.61
N LEU A 23 8.09 10.45 -2.19
CA LEU A 23 9.34 10.20 -1.47
C LEU A 23 9.95 11.50 -0.93
N LYS A 24 9.93 12.57 -1.74
CA LYS A 24 10.40 13.89 -1.34
C LYS A 24 9.57 14.49 -0.20
N ASP A 25 8.25 14.36 -0.24
CA ASP A 25 7.35 14.87 0.80
C ASP A 25 7.53 14.12 2.13
N MET A 26 7.95 12.84 2.08
CA MET A 26 8.35 12.06 3.26
C MET A 26 9.79 12.35 3.74
N GLY A 27 10.50 13.29 3.10
CA GLY A 27 11.88 13.67 3.46
C GLY A 27 12.95 12.69 2.97
N ILE A 28 12.62 11.74 2.08
CA ILE A 28 13.57 10.78 1.53
C ILE A 28 14.24 11.41 0.29
N THR A 29 15.47 11.87 0.46
CA THR A 29 16.23 12.56 -0.60
C THR A 29 17.18 11.63 -1.37
N GLU A 30 17.56 10.50 -0.78
CA GLU A 30 18.47 9.52 -1.38
C GLU A 30 17.79 8.15 -1.43
N TYR A 31 17.63 7.62 -2.64
CA TYR A 31 17.06 6.30 -2.88
C TYR A 31 17.56 5.75 -4.23
N GLU A 32 17.60 4.43 -4.36
CA GLU A 32 17.92 3.81 -5.64
C GLU A 32 16.80 4.05 -6.67
N PRO A 33 17.11 4.33 -7.95
CA PRO A 33 16.08 4.53 -8.98
C PRO A 33 15.08 3.37 -9.09
N ARG A 34 15.49 2.15 -8.72
CA ARG A 34 14.65 0.96 -8.72
C ARG A 34 13.49 1.03 -7.72
N VAL A 35 13.61 1.81 -6.64
CA VAL A 35 12.58 1.97 -5.61
C VAL A 35 11.29 2.52 -6.23
N ILE A 36 11.39 3.49 -7.14
CA ILE A 36 10.22 4.05 -7.83
C ILE A 36 9.48 2.95 -8.61
N ASN A 37 10.21 2.11 -9.35
CA ASN A 37 9.60 1.01 -10.11
C ASN A 37 8.94 -0.01 -9.18
N GLN A 38 9.58 -0.35 -8.06
CA GLN A 38 9.00 -1.27 -7.06
C GLN A 38 7.73 -0.71 -6.41
N MET A 39 7.71 0.59 -6.09
CA MET A 39 6.53 1.26 -5.56
C MET A 39 5.39 1.30 -6.58
N LEU A 40 5.69 1.57 -7.85
CA LEU A 40 4.70 1.50 -8.94
C LEU A 40 4.14 0.09 -9.08
N GLU A 41 5.00 -0.94 -9.13
CA GLU A 41 4.55 -2.34 -9.18
C GLU A 41 3.63 -2.69 -8.01
N PHE A 42 4.00 -2.28 -6.79
CA PHE A 42 3.15 -2.48 -5.62
C PHE A 42 1.80 -1.79 -5.78
N ALA A 43 1.79 -0.50 -6.16
CA ALA A 43 0.56 0.27 -6.33
C ALA A 43 -0.36 -0.36 -7.39
N PHE A 44 0.19 -0.74 -8.55
CA PHE A 44 -0.59 -1.38 -9.61
C PHE A 44 -1.15 -2.73 -9.18
N ARG A 45 -0.35 -3.59 -8.53
CA ARG A 45 -0.85 -4.87 -8.01
C ARG A 45 -1.93 -4.66 -6.95
N TYR A 46 -1.71 -3.73 -6.02
CA TYR A 46 -2.65 -3.42 -4.94
C TYR A 46 -3.99 -2.94 -5.49
N VAL A 47 -4.00 -1.96 -6.40
CA VAL A 47 -5.23 -1.45 -7.01
C VAL A 47 -5.95 -2.53 -7.82
N THR A 48 -5.22 -3.32 -8.62
CA THR A 48 -5.80 -4.41 -9.43
C THR A 48 -6.54 -5.41 -8.55
N THR A 49 -5.88 -5.85 -7.48
CA THR A 49 -6.45 -6.83 -6.55
C THR A 49 -7.64 -6.28 -5.76
N ILE A 50 -7.60 -5.01 -5.34
CA ILE A 50 -8.78 -4.35 -4.73
C ILE A 50 -9.96 -4.29 -5.71
N LEU A 51 -9.71 -3.98 -6.98
CA LEU A 51 -10.77 -3.93 -8.00
C LEU A 51 -11.31 -5.31 -8.34
N ASP A 52 -10.49 -6.35 -8.28
CA ASP A 52 -10.95 -7.72 -8.48
C ASP A 52 -11.85 -8.20 -7.33
N ASP A 53 -11.50 -7.87 -6.08
CA ASP A 53 -12.36 -8.12 -4.92
C ASP A 53 -13.68 -7.33 -5.02
N ALA A 54 -13.61 -6.06 -5.41
CA ALA A 54 -14.80 -5.22 -5.59
C ALA A 54 -15.75 -5.76 -6.68
N LYS A 55 -15.22 -6.32 -7.79
CA LYS A 55 -16.04 -7.01 -8.81
C LYS A 55 -16.74 -8.24 -8.25
N ILE A 56 -16.03 -9.02 -7.42
CA ILE A 56 -16.60 -10.20 -6.75
C ILE A 56 -17.75 -9.75 -5.84
N TYR A 57 -17.57 -8.70 -5.03
CA TYR A 57 -18.61 -8.18 -4.15
C TYR A 57 -19.82 -7.62 -4.91
N SER A 58 -19.59 -6.83 -5.97
CA SER A 58 -20.65 -6.33 -6.86
C SER A 58 -21.45 -7.49 -7.47
N SER A 59 -20.76 -8.55 -7.94
CA SER A 59 -21.40 -9.74 -8.52
C SER A 59 -22.25 -10.50 -7.50
N HIS A 60 -21.74 -10.68 -6.27
CA HIS A 60 -22.51 -11.28 -5.18
C HIS A 60 -23.75 -10.46 -4.81
N ALA A 61 -23.67 -9.13 -4.89
CA ALA A 61 -24.79 -8.23 -4.68
C ALA A 61 -25.74 -8.12 -5.90
N LYS A 62 -25.48 -8.86 -6.99
CA LYS A 62 -26.23 -8.82 -8.25
C LYS A 62 -26.30 -7.42 -8.89
N LYS A 63 -25.29 -6.58 -8.63
CA LYS A 63 -25.15 -5.27 -9.26
C LYS A 63 -24.50 -5.41 -10.64
N ALA A 64 -24.95 -4.61 -11.61
CA ALA A 64 -24.40 -4.61 -12.97
C ALA A 64 -23.06 -3.86 -13.08
N THR A 65 -22.78 -2.95 -12.15
CA THR A 65 -21.58 -2.10 -12.12
C THR A 65 -21.05 -2.00 -10.69
N VAL A 66 -19.72 -1.99 -10.56
CA VAL A 66 -19.03 -1.77 -9.29
C VAL A 66 -19.27 -0.33 -8.83
N ASP A 67 -19.71 -0.17 -7.58
CA ASP A 67 -19.87 1.15 -6.95
C ASP A 67 -18.79 1.45 -5.91
N ALA A 68 -18.85 2.65 -5.32
CA ALA A 68 -17.89 3.08 -4.31
C ALA A 68 -17.96 2.26 -3.01
N ASP A 69 -19.11 1.68 -2.70
CA ASP A 69 -19.29 0.88 -1.48
C ASP A 69 -18.64 -0.50 -1.63
N ASP A 70 -18.70 -1.10 -2.83
CA ASP A 70 -17.98 -2.33 -3.15
C ASP A 70 -16.46 -2.14 -3.01
N VAL A 71 -15.93 -1.00 -3.48
CA VAL A 71 -14.51 -0.66 -3.34
C VAL A 71 -14.12 -0.39 -1.89
N ARG A 72 -14.96 0.32 -1.13
CA ARG A 72 -14.73 0.55 0.31
C ARG A 72 -14.67 -0.76 1.08
N LEU A 73 -15.58 -1.68 0.79
CA LEU A 73 -15.59 -3.01 1.41
C LEU A 73 -14.31 -3.79 1.05
N ALA A 74 -13.89 -3.78 -0.22
CA ALA A 74 -12.64 -4.41 -0.66
C ALA A 74 -11.41 -3.86 0.07
N ILE A 75 -11.32 -2.54 0.24
CA ILE A 75 -10.22 -1.91 0.97
C ILE A 75 -10.19 -2.36 2.44
N GLN A 76 -11.35 -2.38 3.11
CA GLN A 76 -11.45 -2.81 4.53
C GLN A 76 -11.03 -4.27 4.70
N CYS A 77 -11.61 -5.18 3.93
CA CYS A 77 -11.28 -6.61 4.02
C CYS A 77 -9.79 -6.88 3.73
N ARG A 78 -9.21 -6.14 2.78
CA ARG A 78 -7.80 -6.25 2.45
C ARG A 78 -6.90 -5.71 3.56
N ALA A 79 -7.29 -4.61 4.20
CA ALA A 79 -6.53 -4.00 5.28
C ALA A 79 -6.37 -4.97 6.46
N ASP A 80 -7.46 -5.65 6.84
CA ASP A 80 -7.47 -6.62 7.94
C ASP A 80 -6.55 -7.82 7.67
N GLN A 81 -6.34 -8.19 6.40
CA GLN A 81 -5.50 -9.32 6.02
C GLN A 81 -4.04 -8.95 5.78
N SER A 82 -3.78 -7.78 5.19
CA SER A 82 -2.46 -7.42 4.67
C SER A 82 -1.66 -6.48 5.58
N PHE A 83 -2.33 -5.71 6.43
CA PHE A 83 -1.70 -4.73 7.31
C PHE A 83 -2.03 -5.03 8.76
N THR A 84 -1.23 -5.90 9.37
CA THR A 84 -1.35 -6.15 10.81
C THR A 84 -0.63 -5.06 11.57
N SER A 85 -1.32 -4.47 12.54
CA SER A 85 -0.68 -3.63 13.54
C SER A 85 -0.19 -4.51 14.68
N PRO A 86 0.96 -4.20 15.30
CA PRO A 86 1.35 -4.87 16.53
C PRO A 86 0.22 -4.75 17.58
N PRO A 87 0.06 -5.74 18.47
CA PRO A 87 -0.97 -5.68 19.50
C PRO A 87 -0.90 -4.38 20.31
N PRO A 88 -2.05 -3.83 20.73
CA PRO A 88 -2.09 -2.60 21.51
C PRO A 88 -1.23 -2.68 22.78
N ARG A 89 -0.67 -1.54 23.18
CA ARG A 89 0.19 -1.44 24.38
C ARG A 89 -0.49 -2.01 25.63
N ASP A 90 -1.77 -1.75 25.82
CA ASP A 90 -2.50 -2.22 26.99
C ASP A 90 -2.57 -3.75 27.04
N PHE A 91 -2.78 -4.39 25.89
CA PHE A 91 -2.73 -5.85 25.78
C PHE A 91 -1.34 -6.40 26.12
N LEU A 92 -0.27 -5.76 25.66
CA LEU A 92 1.10 -6.13 26.01
C LEU A 92 1.40 -5.93 27.50
N LEU A 93 0.87 -4.88 28.12
CA LEU A 93 1.04 -4.60 29.55
C LEU A 93 0.34 -5.64 30.43
N ASP A 94 -0.85 -6.11 30.03
CA ASP A 94 -1.56 -7.15 30.77
C ASP A 94 -0.82 -8.49 30.69
N ILE A 95 -0.30 -8.87 29.52
CA ILE A 95 0.57 -10.04 29.37
C ILE A 95 1.83 -9.90 30.24
N ALA A 96 2.47 -8.73 30.23
CA ALA A 96 3.68 -8.48 31.01
C ALA A 96 3.40 -8.61 32.51
N ARG A 97 2.29 -8.04 33.02
CA ARG A 97 1.87 -8.20 34.41
C ARG A 97 1.65 -9.67 34.77
N GLN A 98 0.95 -10.42 33.93
CA GLN A 98 0.66 -11.83 34.18
C GLN A 98 1.94 -12.69 34.21
N ARG A 99 2.89 -12.43 33.30
CA ARG A 99 4.14 -13.20 33.22
C ARG A 99 5.13 -12.86 34.33
N ASN A 100 5.22 -11.58 34.73
CA ASN A 100 6.17 -11.11 35.72
C ASN A 100 5.71 -11.31 37.18
N GLN A 101 4.57 -11.99 37.38
CA GLN A 101 4.06 -12.39 38.70
C GLN A 101 4.65 -13.72 39.20
N THR A 102 5.41 -14.43 38.36
CA THR A 102 6.22 -15.60 38.73
C THR A 102 7.70 -15.23 38.72
#